data_AF-A0A6B2RXK3-F1
#
_entry.id   AF-A0A6B2RXK3-F1
#
_cell.length_a   1.000
_cell.length_b   1.000
_cell.length_c   1.000
_cell.angle_alpha   90.00
_cell.angle_beta   90.00
_cell.angle_gamma   90.00
#
_symmetry.space_group_name_H-M   'P 1'
#
loop_
_entity.id
_entity.type
_entity.pdbx_description
1 polymer ?
#
loop_
_entity_poly.entity_id
_entity_poly.type
_entity_poly.pdbx_seq_one_letter_code
_entity_poly.pdbx_strand_id
1 'polypeptide(L)'
;MAVVSSVIVPYTSYLRVYEPLAAFPEAERDHWARYARRSELPTAQDELRRSLADLLPTPPVAVPVHESADAFVAELDGVVCVCPWRTRLRGWQALESLAAQYPEPVLDVVLPPVVRLQAAADYERWLERNPDARPWIRTTVWHVPVRWFTLFDDEEREYEKAGSGDGEVAGAPPVMRYRTPMVQARRRLARSLKTLREHFEEGPLTEGLVDVGKWLEEFHPRSLVELDYGGLVHALSDEQLAEDRSAADVAAAVAALRAGDEETADAAYERLADRWRAVRARQTAN
;
A
#
# COMPACT_ATOMS: atom_id res chain seq x y z
N MET A 1 -8.62 -3.00 -29.98
CA MET A 1 -7.95 -3.74 -28.89
C MET A 1 -6.73 -2.92 -28.49
N ALA A 2 -6.76 -2.31 -27.30
CA ALA A 2 -5.61 -1.56 -26.81
C ALA A 2 -4.42 -2.51 -26.66
N VAL A 3 -3.25 -2.12 -27.18
CA VAL A 3 -2.00 -2.85 -26.98
C VAL A 3 -1.76 -2.89 -25.47
N VAL A 4 -1.90 -4.06 -24.87
CA VAL A 4 -1.59 -4.25 -23.45
C VAL A 4 -0.08 -4.12 -23.31
N SER A 5 0.37 -2.97 -22.80
CA SER A 5 1.78 -2.71 -22.55
C SER A 5 2.39 -3.82 -21.69
N SER A 6 3.58 -4.30 -22.04
CA SER A 6 4.36 -5.26 -21.25
C SER A 6 5.13 -4.61 -20.09
N VAL A 7 4.94 -3.31 -19.86
CA VAL A 7 5.64 -2.56 -18.82
C VAL A 7 5.25 -3.10 -17.44
N ILE A 8 6.25 -3.59 -16.73
CA ILE A 8 6.18 -3.89 -15.30
C ILE A 8 6.60 -2.64 -14.55
N VAL A 9 5.81 -2.24 -13.56
CA VAL A 9 6.14 -1.12 -12.68
C VAL A 9 6.77 -1.67 -11.40
N PRO A 10 8.10 -1.54 -11.22
CA PRO A 10 8.84 -2.36 -10.27
C PRO A 10 9.03 -1.72 -8.88
N TYR A 11 8.30 -0.65 -8.57
CA TYR A 11 8.67 0.21 -7.42
C TYR A 11 7.55 0.48 -6.42
N THR A 12 6.33 0.01 -6.63
CA THR A 12 5.20 0.30 -5.73
C THR A 12 5.04 -0.75 -4.64
N SER A 13 4.72 -0.32 -3.42
CA SER A 13 4.28 -1.18 -2.32
C SER A 13 2.96 -0.67 -1.75
N TYR A 14 2.20 -1.56 -1.12
CA TYR A 14 0.82 -1.32 -0.74
C TYR A 14 0.55 -1.77 0.69
N LEU A 15 -0.17 -0.94 1.44
CA LEU A 15 -0.90 -1.36 2.62
C LEU A 15 -2.38 -1.34 2.29
N ARG A 16 -3.04 -2.49 2.33
CA ARG A 16 -4.43 -2.69 1.89
C ARG A 16 -5.29 -3.18 3.04
N VAL A 17 -6.55 -2.76 3.04
CA VAL A 17 -7.59 -3.31 3.91
C VAL A 17 -8.65 -3.98 3.04
N TYR A 18 -8.97 -5.23 3.35
CA TYR A 18 -10.05 -5.99 2.73
C TYR A 18 -11.20 -6.10 3.72
N GLU A 19 -12.35 -5.51 3.41
CA GLU A 19 -13.51 -5.55 4.29
C GLU A 19 -14.46 -6.69 3.91
N PRO A 20 -15.11 -7.34 4.89
CA PRO A 20 -16.16 -8.30 4.57
C PRO A 20 -17.30 -7.61 3.83
N LEU A 21 -18.00 -8.33 2.96
CA LEU A 21 -19.13 -7.78 2.19
C LEU A 21 -20.18 -7.08 3.08
N ALA A 22 -20.38 -7.55 4.31
CA ALA A 22 -21.30 -6.94 5.28
C ALA A 22 -20.96 -5.48 5.65
N ALA A 23 -19.72 -5.04 5.46
CA ALA A 23 -19.28 -3.67 5.74
C ALA A 23 -19.71 -2.66 4.66
N PHE A 24 -20.12 -3.14 3.48
CA PHE A 24 -20.52 -2.28 2.37
C PHE A 24 -22.03 -1.96 2.40
N PRO A 25 -22.43 -0.79 1.86
CA PRO A 25 -23.84 -0.48 1.61
C PRO A 25 -24.51 -1.52 0.72
N GLU A 26 -25.81 -1.76 0.91
CA GLU A 26 -26.54 -2.83 0.23
C GLU A 26 -26.39 -2.83 -1.29
N ALA A 27 -26.47 -1.64 -1.91
CA ALA A 27 -26.30 -1.49 -3.35
C ALA A 27 -24.92 -1.92 -3.86
N GLU A 28 -23.87 -1.75 -3.05
CA GLU A 28 -22.50 -2.18 -3.38
C GLU A 28 -22.26 -3.65 -3.06
N ARG A 29 -22.95 -4.22 -2.07
CA ARG A 29 -22.77 -5.63 -1.66
C ARG A 29 -23.01 -6.60 -2.81
N ASP A 30 -24.11 -6.42 -3.54
CA ASP A 30 -24.44 -7.31 -4.66
C ASP A 30 -23.45 -7.17 -5.82
N HIS A 31 -22.96 -5.96 -6.04
CA HIS A 31 -21.90 -5.70 -7.01
C HIS A 31 -20.63 -6.46 -6.63
N TRP A 32 -20.15 -6.28 -5.40
CA TRP A 32 -18.92 -6.91 -4.92
C TRP A 32 -19.03 -8.43 -4.79
N ALA A 33 -20.18 -8.95 -4.36
CA ALA A 33 -20.43 -10.39 -4.33
C ALA A 33 -20.34 -11.01 -5.73
N ARG A 34 -20.89 -10.33 -6.75
CA ARG A 34 -20.79 -10.79 -8.15
C ARG A 34 -19.38 -10.63 -8.70
N TYR A 35 -18.71 -9.53 -8.37
CA TYR A 35 -17.34 -9.23 -8.78
C TYR A 35 -16.38 -10.31 -8.28
N ALA A 36 -16.47 -10.68 -7.00
CA ALA A 36 -15.61 -11.68 -6.37
C ALA A 36 -15.74 -13.10 -6.95
N ARG A 37 -16.79 -13.39 -7.71
CA ARG A 37 -17.00 -14.69 -8.38
C ARG A 37 -16.43 -14.76 -9.81
N ARG A 38 -15.81 -13.68 -10.30
CA ARG A 38 -15.17 -13.69 -11.63
C ARG A 38 -13.97 -14.65 -11.62
N SER A 39 -13.78 -15.34 -12.73
CA SER A 39 -12.65 -16.27 -12.92
C SER A 39 -11.31 -15.56 -12.98
N GLU A 40 -11.30 -14.31 -13.46
CA GLU A 40 -10.13 -13.47 -13.59
C GLU A 40 -10.40 -12.11 -12.97
N LEU A 41 -9.46 -11.65 -12.16
CA LEU A 41 -9.48 -10.34 -11.52
C LEU A 41 -8.22 -9.58 -11.94
N PRO A 42 -8.33 -8.28 -12.22
CA PRO A 42 -7.18 -7.49 -12.59
C PRO A 42 -6.20 -7.34 -11.41
N THR A 43 -4.93 -7.24 -11.73
CA THR A 43 -3.84 -7.16 -10.77
C THR A 43 -3.44 -5.72 -10.47
N ALA A 44 -2.58 -5.52 -9.46
CA ALA A 44 -1.99 -4.20 -9.20
C ALA A 44 -1.17 -3.69 -10.40
N GLN A 45 -0.54 -4.58 -11.17
CA GLN A 45 0.17 -4.20 -12.40
C GLN A 45 -0.80 -3.75 -13.50
N ASP A 46 -2.00 -4.33 -13.59
CA ASP A 46 -3.03 -3.85 -14.52
C ASP A 46 -3.51 -2.45 -14.16
N GLU A 47 -3.71 -2.18 -12.87
CA GLU A 47 -4.04 -0.84 -12.39
C GLU A 47 -2.96 0.17 -12.79
N LEU A 48 -1.70 -0.12 -12.49
CA LEU A 48 -0.58 0.78 -12.79
C LEU A 48 -0.40 0.99 -14.29
N ARG A 49 -0.54 -0.05 -15.11
CA ARG A 49 -0.47 0.06 -16.57
C ARG A 49 -1.56 0.97 -17.12
N ARG A 50 -2.79 0.89 -16.59
CA ARG A 50 -3.89 1.80 -16.96
C ARG A 50 -3.53 3.24 -16.56
N SER A 51 -3.10 3.46 -15.32
CA SER A 51 -2.70 4.79 -14.84
C SER A 51 -1.55 5.40 -15.65
N LEU A 52 -0.57 4.60 -16.07
CA LEU A 52 0.52 5.07 -16.94
C LEU A 52 0.03 5.39 -18.35
N ALA A 53 -0.87 4.58 -18.91
CA ALA A 53 -1.46 4.84 -20.22
C ALA A 53 -2.26 6.14 -20.24
N ASP A 54 -2.94 6.47 -19.13
CA ASP A 54 -3.70 7.71 -18.96
C ASP A 54 -2.81 8.96 -18.99
N LEU A 55 -1.49 8.84 -18.77
CA LEU A 55 -0.55 9.97 -18.88
C LEU A 55 -0.05 10.22 -20.30
N LEU A 56 -0.31 9.34 -21.27
CA LEU A 56 0.17 9.47 -22.66
C LEU A 56 -0.56 10.54 -23.51
N PRO A 57 -1.89 10.77 -23.38
CA PRO A 57 -2.59 11.78 -24.15
C PRO A 57 -2.11 13.21 -23.87
N THR A 58 -2.42 14.14 -24.78
CA THR A 58 -2.19 15.58 -24.60
C THR A 58 -3.51 16.34 -24.64
N PRO A 59 -3.99 16.92 -23.52
CA PRO A 59 -3.37 16.91 -22.18
C PRO A 59 -3.42 15.53 -21.50
N PRO A 60 -2.52 15.25 -20.54
CA PRO A 60 -2.52 13.99 -19.80
C PRO A 60 -3.75 13.88 -18.88
N VAL A 61 -4.24 12.64 -18.69
CA VAL A 61 -5.31 12.32 -17.75
C VAL A 61 -4.68 11.93 -16.41
N ALA A 62 -4.43 12.94 -15.57
CA ALA A 62 -3.76 12.76 -14.28
C ALA A 62 -4.57 11.92 -13.28
N VAL A 63 -5.89 12.00 -13.37
CA VAL A 63 -6.85 11.27 -12.53
C VAL A 63 -7.94 10.71 -13.43
N PRO A 64 -8.28 9.41 -13.30
CA PRO A 64 -9.35 8.81 -14.10
C PRO A 64 -10.68 9.57 -13.97
N VAL A 65 -11.41 9.66 -15.08
CA VAL A 65 -12.70 10.40 -15.14
C VAL A 65 -13.79 9.72 -14.29
N HIS A 66 -13.75 8.38 -14.22
CA HIS A 66 -14.68 7.58 -13.45
C HIS A 66 -13.94 6.79 -12.38
N GLU A 67 -14.64 6.49 -11.28
CA GLU A 67 -14.09 5.61 -10.27
C GLU A 67 -13.98 4.18 -10.82
N SER A 68 -12.93 3.47 -10.41
CA SER A 68 -12.71 2.08 -10.77
C SER A 68 -13.82 1.19 -10.18
N ALA A 69 -14.35 0.30 -11.02
CA ALA A 69 -15.24 -0.78 -10.60
C ALA A 69 -14.46 -2.06 -10.23
N ASP A 70 -13.14 -1.95 -10.08
CA ASP A 70 -12.25 -3.06 -9.73
C ASP A 70 -11.84 -3.05 -8.26
N ALA A 71 -11.53 -4.24 -7.75
CA ALA A 71 -11.15 -4.47 -6.36
C ALA A 71 -10.18 -5.66 -6.26
N PHE A 72 -9.37 -5.67 -5.21
CA PHE A 72 -8.69 -6.89 -4.78
C PHE A 72 -9.65 -7.72 -3.93
N VAL A 73 -9.54 -9.04 -4.02
CA VAL A 73 -10.39 -9.98 -3.29
C VAL A 73 -9.50 -10.94 -2.51
N ALA A 74 -9.88 -11.20 -1.26
CA ALA A 74 -9.22 -12.17 -0.40
C ALA A 74 -10.28 -12.95 0.39
N GLU A 75 -9.89 -14.10 0.92
CA GLU A 75 -10.71 -14.87 1.85
C GLU A 75 -10.06 -14.86 3.23
N LEU A 76 -10.86 -14.60 4.27
CA LEU A 76 -10.44 -14.68 5.67
C LEU A 76 -11.42 -15.59 6.40
N ASP A 77 -10.96 -16.74 6.88
CA ASP A 77 -11.77 -17.73 7.60
C ASP A 77 -13.08 -18.12 6.88
N GLY A 78 -13.02 -18.34 5.56
CA GLY A 78 -14.20 -18.66 4.74
C GLY A 78 -15.06 -17.46 4.34
N VAL A 79 -14.67 -16.24 4.73
CA VAL A 79 -15.41 -15.01 4.41
C VAL A 79 -14.71 -14.24 3.29
N VAL A 80 -15.46 -13.96 2.23
CA VAL A 80 -15.00 -13.09 1.13
C VAL A 80 -14.88 -11.65 1.63
N CYS A 81 -13.67 -11.12 1.50
CA CYS A 81 -13.33 -9.74 1.81
C CYS A 81 -12.85 -9.02 0.54
N VAL A 82 -13.21 -7.74 0.43
CA VAL A 82 -13.00 -6.93 -0.77
C VAL A 82 -12.26 -5.64 -0.40
N CYS A 83 -11.27 -5.30 -1.22
CA CYS A 83 -10.49 -4.07 -1.14
C CYS A 83 -10.67 -3.27 -2.44
N PRO A 84 -11.66 -2.37 -2.50
CA PRO A 84 -11.89 -1.54 -3.68
C PRO A 84 -10.65 -0.72 -4.05
N TRP A 85 -10.33 -0.64 -5.34
CA TRP A 85 -9.14 0.09 -5.79
C TRP A 85 -9.20 1.58 -5.47
N ARG A 86 -10.39 2.18 -5.61
CA ARG A 86 -10.63 3.62 -5.48
C ARG A 86 -9.55 4.45 -6.20
N THR A 87 -9.16 4.04 -7.41
CA THR A 87 -8.05 4.60 -8.18
C THR A 87 -8.21 6.10 -8.40
N ARG A 88 -9.46 6.57 -8.59
CA ARG A 88 -9.74 7.99 -8.79
C ARG A 88 -9.44 8.80 -7.53
N LEU A 89 -9.97 8.36 -6.38
CA LEU A 89 -9.69 8.98 -5.08
C LEU A 89 -8.18 9.00 -4.78
N ARG A 90 -7.51 7.86 -4.95
CA ARG A 90 -6.06 7.77 -4.72
C ARG A 90 -5.27 8.63 -5.68
N GLY A 91 -5.73 8.81 -6.92
CA GLY A 91 -5.13 9.71 -7.90
C GLY A 91 -5.15 11.17 -7.44
N TRP A 92 -6.28 11.66 -6.91
CA TRP A 92 -6.35 13.01 -6.35
C TRP A 92 -5.41 13.21 -5.14
N GLN A 93 -5.39 12.25 -4.21
CA GLN A 93 -4.50 12.28 -3.04
C GLN A 93 -3.02 12.23 -3.45
N ALA A 94 -2.69 11.46 -4.49
CA ALA A 94 -1.35 11.40 -5.05
C ALA A 94 -0.93 12.73 -5.69
N LEU A 95 -1.84 13.44 -6.38
CA LEU A 95 -1.54 14.76 -6.95
C LEU A 95 -1.26 15.81 -5.88
N GLU A 96 -2.02 15.82 -4.79
CA GLU A 96 -1.77 16.71 -3.65
C GLU A 96 -0.37 16.44 -3.06
N SER A 97 -0.04 15.17 -2.86
CA SER A 97 1.28 14.74 -2.36
C SER A 97 2.42 15.06 -3.35
N LEU A 98 2.16 15.03 -4.66
CA LEU A 98 3.14 15.29 -5.70
C LEU A 98 3.62 16.73 -5.69
N ALA A 99 2.71 17.68 -5.42
CA ALA A 99 3.03 19.12 -5.34
C ALA A 99 4.03 19.46 -4.23
N ALA A 100 4.05 18.66 -3.15
CA ALA A 100 5.01 18.81 -2.06
C ALA A 100 6.39 18.19 -2.36
N GLN A 101 6.48 17.30 -3.36
CA GLN A 101 7.68 16.50 -3.64
C GLN A 101 8.57 17.07 -4.74
N TYR A 102 8.01 17.83 -5.68
CA TYR A 102 8.74 18.35 -6.84
C TYR A 102 8.59 19.87 -6.99
N PRO A 103 9.64 20.57 -7.44
CA PRO A 103 9.54 21.99 -7.79
C PRO A 103 8.51 22.23 -8.89
N GLU A 104 7.82 23.36 -8.83
CA GLU A 104 6.77 23.73 -9.79
C GLU A 104 7.20 23.65 -11.28
N PRO A 105 8.40 24.10 -11.68
CA PRO A 105 8.82 23.96 -13.09
C PRO A 105 8.91 22.51 -13.58
N VAL A 106 9.22 21.55 -12.69
CA VAL A 106 9.25 20.13 -13.04
C VAL A 106 7.81 19.62 -13.21
N LEU A 107 6.91 20.04 -12.32
CA LEU A 107 5.50 19.68 -12.39
C LEU A 107 4.86 20.20 -13.67
N ASP A 108 5.17 21.42 -14.11
CA ASP A 108 4.58 22.02 -15.30
C ASP A 108 4.91 21.26 -16.59
N VAL A 109 6.07 20.60 -16.62
CA VAL A 109 6.48 19.75 -17.75
C VAL A 109 5.69 18.44 -17.78
N VAL A 110 5.47 17.82 -16.62
CA VAL A 110 4.84 16.48 -16.53
C VAL A 110 3.31 16.58 -16.50
N LEU A 111 2.79 17.58 -15.78
CA LEU A 111 1.38 17.81 -15.51
C LEU A 111 1.11 19.33 -15.54
N PRO A 112 0.71 19.88 -16.71
CA PRO A 112 0.51 21.32 -16.88
C PRO A 112 -0.42 21.92 -15.82
N PRO A 113 -0.23 23.20 -15.42
CA PRO A 113 -1.02 23.85 -14.37
C PRO A 113 -2.54 23.69 -14.55
N VAL A 114 -3.03 23.81 -15.78
CA VAL A 114 -4.46 23.66 -16.09
C VAL A 114 -5.02 22.30 -15.68
N VAL A 115 -4.24 21.22 -15.84
CA VAL A 115 -4.65 19.87 -15.45
C VAL A 115 -4.64 19.74 -13.92
N ARG A 116 -3.61 20.26 -13.24
CA ARG A 116 -3.49 20.22 -11.78
C ARG A 116 -4.61 21.00 -11.10
N LEU A 117 -4.88 22.23 -11.57
CA LEU A 117 -5.95 23.08 -11.04
C LEU A 117 -7.34 22.48 -11.26
N GLN A 118 -7.58 21.91 -12.46
CA GLN A 118 -8.84 21.23 -12.75
C GLN A 118 -9.03 20.01 -11.83
N ALA A 119 -8.00 19.19 -11.65
CA ALA A 119 -8.05 18.01 -10.79
C ALA A 119 -8.32 18.37 -9.32
N ALA A 120 -7.67 19.42 -8.81
CA ALA A 120 -7.91 19.92 -7.45
C ALA A 120 -9.37 20.40 -7.28
N ALA A 121 -9.88 21.21 -8.22
CA ALA A 121 -11.25 21.69 -8.17
C ALA A 121 -12.29 20.55 -8.32
N ASP A 122 -12.00 19.54 -9.13
CA ASP A 122 -12.83 18.34 -9.23
C ASP A 122 -12.84 17.54 -7.93
N TYR A 123 -11.70 17.43 -7.26
CA TYR A 123 -11.58 16.73 -5.98
C TYR A 123 -12.39 17.42 -4.88
N GLU A 124 -12.25 18.75 -4.74
CA GLU A 124 -13.01 19.54 -3.76
C GLU A 124 -14.53 19.34 -3.94
N ARG A 125 -15.03 19.50 -5.16
CA ARG A 125 -16.45 19.25 -5.50
C ARG A 125 -16.87 17.81 -5.23
N TRP A 126 -15.99 16.85 -5.44
CA TRP A 126 -16.30 15.45 -5.20
C TRP A 126 -16.38 15.16 -3.70
N LEU A 127 -15.46 15.71 -2.91
CA LEU A 127 -15.40 15.53 -1.46
C LEU A 127 -16.63 16.11 -0.75
N GLU A 128 -17.13 17.27 -1.21
CA GLU A 128 -18.40 17.85 -0.71
C GLU A 128 -19.58 16.87 -0.81
N ARG A 129 -19.58 16.00 -1.81
CA ARG A 129 -20.64 14.99 -2.03
C ARG A 129 -20.32 13.65 -1.39
N ASN A 130 -19.08 13.44 -0.95
CA ASN A 130 -18.58 12.18 -0.41
C ASN A 130 -17.71 12.45 0.83
N PRO A 131 -18.26 13.05 1.90
CA PRO A 131 -17.47 13.47 3.06
C PRO A 131 -16.83 12.31 3.81
N ASP A 132 -17.44 11.12 3.75
CA ASP A 132 -16.96 9.90 4.42
C ASP A 132 -16.10 9.01 3.51
N ALA A 133 -15.69 9.53 2.35
CA ALA A 133 -14.84 8.78 1.43
C ALA A 133 -13.45 8.52 2.01
N ARG A 134 -13.02 7.27 1.92
CA ARG A 134 -11.70 6.82 2.38
C ARG A 134 -11.04 5.90 1.35
N PRO A 135 -9.70 5.90 1.26
CA PRO A 135 -8.98 4.93 0.44
C PRO A 135 -8.76 3.63 1.23
N TRP A 136 -9.06 2.47 0.63
CA TRP A 136 -8.74 1.14 1.21
C TRP A 136 -7.27 0.77 1.05
N ILE A 137 -6.52 1.56 0.30
CA ILE A 137 -5.14 1.27 -0.10
C ILE A 137 -4.29 2.51 0.17
N ARG A 138 -3.22 2.34 0.93
CA ARG A 138 -2.12 3.29 1.01
C ARG A 138 -0.97 2.76 0.14
N THR A 139 -0.29 3.66 -0.56
CA THR A 139 0.78 3.30 -1.51
C THR A 139 2.04 4.09 -1.22
N THR A 140 3.19 3.44 -1.34
CA THR A 140 4.50 4.10 -1.37
C THR A 140 5.33 3.59 -2.53
N VAL A 141 6.36 4.33 -2.89
CA VAL A 141 7.31 3.97 -3.94
C VAL A 141 8.72 3.82 -3.39
N TRP A 142 9.49 2.87 -3.94
CA TRP A 142 10.90 2.63 -3.62
C TRP A 142 11.22 2.30 -2.16
N HIS A 143 10.21 2.00 -1.34
CA HIS A 143 10.38 1.48 0.02
C HIS A 143 9.06 0.96 0.59
N VAL A 144 9.13 0.28 1.74
CA VAL A 144 8.01 0.07 2.65
C VAL A 144 8.23 0.90 3.92
N PRO A 145 7.26 1.74 4.35
CA PRO A 145 7.36 2.47 5.61
C PRO A 145 7.50 1.55 6.82
N VAL A 146 8.46 1.86 7.70
CA VAL A 146 8.71 1.11 8.96
C VAL A 146 7.43 0.95 9.78
N ARG A 147 6.61 2.00 9.86
CA ARG A 147 5.32 1.99 10.57
C ARG A 147 4.35 0.92 10.10
N TRP A 148 4.41 0.47 8.85
CA TRP A 148 3.54 -0.59 8.33
C TRP A 148 3.93 -1.96 8.87
N PHE A 149 5.21 -2.24 9.04
CA PHE A 149 5.69 -3.50 9.63
C PHE A 149 5.21 -3.68 11.07
N THR A 150 4.93 -2.60 11.81
CA THR A 150 4.40 -2.69 13.18
C THR A 150 3.03 -3.38 13.28
N LEU A 151 2.32 -3.54 12.17
CA LEU A 151 1.00 -4.18 12.11
C LEU A 151 1.09 -5.70 12.08
N PHE A 152 2.24 -6.26 11.69
CA PHE A 152 2.39 -7.68 11.35
C PHE A 152 3.31 -8.39 12.32
N ASP A 153 3.09 -9.69 12.45
CA ASP A 153 4.10 -10.61 12.94
C ASP A 153 4.92 -11.15 11.77
N ASP A 154 6.14 -11.58 12.04
CA ASP A 154 7.03 -12.10 11.02
C ASP A 154 6.64 -13.51 10.55
N GLU A 155 5.90 -14.25 11.38
CA GLU A 155 5.27 -15.53 11.01
C GLU A 155 4.14 -15.35 9.98
N GLU A 156 3.57 -14.15 9.86
CA GLU A 156 2.51 -13.83 8.90
C GLU A 156 3.04 -13.52 7.49
N ARG A 157 4.34 -13.76 7.27
CA ARG A 157 5.04 -13.54 5.99
C ARG A 157 4.74 -14.66 5.00
N GLU A 158 4.23 -14.29 3.84
CA GLU A 158 4.07 -15.14 2.67
C GLU A 158 5.12 -14.74 1.62
N TYR A 159 6.03 -15.65 1.30
CA TYR A 159 7.03 -15.47 0.25
C TYR A 159 7.02 -16.66 -0.71
N GLU A 160 6.80 -16.38 -1.99
CA GLU A 160 6.89 -17.35 -3.08
C GLU A 160 7.90 -16.85 -4.11
N LYS A 161 8.85 -17.72 -4.46
CA LYS A 161 9.85 -17.42 -5.49
C LYS A 161 9.21 -17.39 -6.87
N ALA A 162 9.80 -16.61 -7.77
CA ALA A 162 9.39 -16.61 -9.17
C ALA A 162 9.41 -18.04 -9.74
N GLY A 163 8.31 -18.46 -10.37
CA GLY A 163 8.20 -19.78 -10.99
C GLY A 163 8.20 -20.99 -10.03
N SER A 164 7.96 -20.80 -8.73
CA SER A 164 7.93 -21.88 -7.73
C SER A 164 6.54 -22.44 -7.40
N GLY A 165 5.47 -21.93 -8.03
CA GLY A 165 4.11 -22.41 -7.78
C GLY A 165 3.84 -23.79 -8.39
N ASP A 166 3.11 -24.64 -7.66
CA ASP A 166 2.68 -26.00 -8.07
C ASP A 166 1.69 -26.02 -9.27
N GLY A 167 1.40 -24.87 -9.87
CA GLY A 167 0.50 -24.72 -11.02
C GLY A 167 1.24 -24.47 -12.34
N GLU A 168 0.66 -24.98 -13.44
CA GLU A 168 1.18 -25.02 -14.83
C GLU A 168 1.53 -23.67 -15.50
N VAL A 169 1.69 -22.57 -14.76
CA VAL A 169 2.09 -21.27 -15.33
C VAL A 169 3.57 -21.02 -15.06
N ALA A 170 4.41 -21.55 -15.94
CA ALA A 170 5.82 -21.16 -16.01
C ALA A 170 5.91 -19.63 -16.14
N GLY A 171 6.55 -18.97 -15.15
CA GLY A 171 6.76 -17.51 -15.15
C GLY A 171 5.87 -16.68 -14.23
N ALA A 172 5.19 -17.26 -13.23
CA ALA A 172 4.51 -16.49 -12.18
C ALA A 172 5.50 -15.55 -11.46
N PRO A 173 5.15 -14.27 -11.24
CA PRO A 173 6.02 -13.32 -10.57
C PRO A 173 6.23 -13.68 -9.09
N PRO A 174 7.35 -13.27 -8.48
CA PRO A 174 7.57 -13.50 -7.05
C PRO A 174 6.50 -12.76 -6.23
N VAL A 175 6.08 -13.36 -5.12
CA VAL A 175 5.12 -12.77 -4.18
C VAL A 175 5.80 -12.58 -2.85
N MET A 176 5.66 -11.39 -2.26
CA MET A 176 6.11 -11.09 -0.90
C MET A 176 5.06 -10.22 -0.22
N ARG A 177 4.38 -10.76 0.79
CA ARG A 177 3.33 -10.04 1.52
C ARG A 177 3.20 -10.51 2.96
N TYR A 178 2.54 -9.70 3.77
CA TYR A 178 2.12 -10.03 5.13
C TYR A 178 0.62 -9.84 5.26
N ARG A 179 -0.07 -10.75 5.96
CA ARG A 179 -1.52 -10.71 6.12
C ARG A 179 -1.92 -10.97 7.55
N THR A 180 -2.77 -10.10 8.10
CA THR A 180 -3.22 -10.25 9.49
C THR A 180 -4.66 -9.75 9.69
N PRO A 181 -5.44 -10.36 10.60
CA PRO A 181 -6.74 -9.81 10.98
C PRO A 181 -6.61 -8.40 11.57
N MET A 182 -7.57 -7.52 11.25
CA MET A 182 -7.61 -6.12 11.70
C MET A 182 -7.45 -5.96 13.22
N VAL A 183 -8.05 -6.86 14.00
CA VAL A 183 -7.93 -6.84 15.48
C VAL A 183 -6.48 -7.00 15.92
N GLN A 184 -5.71 -7.89 15.27
CA GLN A 184 -4.30 -8.09 15.62
C GLN A 184 -3.45 -6.91 15.17
N ALA A 185 -3.67 -6.39 13.96
CA ALA A 185 -2.99 -5.18 13.47
C ALA A 185 -3.17 -4.00 14.44
N ARG A 186 -4.41 -3.67 14.82
CA ARG A 186 -4.70 -2.58 15.77
C ARG A 186 -4.07 -2.82 17.14
N ARG A 187 -4.11 -4.07 17.64
CA ARG A 187 -3.53 -4.44 18.94
C ARG A 187 -2.00 -4.31 18.94
N ARG A 188 -1.32 -4.68 17.84
CA ARG A 188 0.13 -4.53 17.69
C ARG A 188 0.50 -3.05 17.57
N LEU A 189 -0.19 -2.29 16.71
CA LEU A 189 0.02 -0.85 16.56
C LEU A 189 -0.11 -0.10 17.89
N ALA A 190 -1.16 -0.37 18.66
CA ALA A 190 -1.38 0.29 19.95
C ALA A 190 -0.25 -0.01 20.96
N ARG A 191 0.24 -1.25 21.00
CA ARG A 191 1.39 -1.62 21.85
C ARG A 191 2.67 -0.93 21.41
N SER A 192 2.96 -0.91 20.11
CA SER A 192 4.15 -0.27 19.56
C SER A 192 4.12 1.24 19.80
N LEU A 193 2.99 1.90 19.54
CA LEU A 193 2.81 3.32 19.79
C LEU A 193 2.98 3.67 21.28
N LYS A 194 2.43 2.84 22.19
CA LYS A 194 2.64 3.02 23.63
C LYS A 194 4.12 2.94 23.99
N THR A 195 4.82 1.89 23.54
CA THR A 195 6.25 1.72 23.84
C THR A 195 7.09 2.88 23.27
N LEU A 196 6.80 3.35 22.06
CA LEU A 196 7.54 4.47 21.47
C LEU A 196 7.31 5.79 22.23
N ARG A 197 6.08 6.06 22.68
CA ARG A 197 5.77 7.26 23.49
C ARG A 197 6.41 7.26 24.87
N GLU A 198 6.81 6.10 25.38
CA GLU A 198 7.51 5.98 26.66
C GLU A 198 9.02 6.31 26.52
N HIS A 199 9.59 6.19 25.31
CA HIS A 199 11.02 6.33 25.05
C HIS A 199 11.38 7.56 24.21
N PHE A 200 10.45 8.05 23.40
CA PHE A 200 10.68 9.16 22.48
C PHE A 200 9.65 10.27 22.70
N GLU A 201 10.09 11.51 22.51
CA GLU A 201 9.18 12.64 22.38
C GLU A 201 8.28 12.49 21.14
N GLU A 202 7.18 13.24 21.12
CA GLU A 202 6.30 13.26 19.95
C GLU A 202 7.08 13.72 18.70
N GLY A 203 6.97 12.93 17.63
CA GLY A 203 7.63 13.24 16.37
C GLY A 203 7.18 12.33 15.21
N PRO A 204 7.88 12.37 14.07
CA PRO A 204 7.41 11.76 12.83
C PRO A 204 7.11 10.25 12.93
N LEU A 205 7.82 9.52 13.80
CA LEU A 205 7.60 8.09 14.02
C LEU A 205 6.27 7.83 14.74
N THR A 206 6.01 8.52 15.86
CA THR A 206 4.78 8.37 16.63
C THR A 206 3.58 8.95 15.88
N GLU A 207 3.74 10.10 15.22
CA GLU A 207 2.70 10.70 14.38
C GLU A 207 2.31 9.78 13.22
N GLY A 208 3.30 9.17 12.55
CA GLY A 208 3.04 8.21 11.48
C GLY A 208 2.25 6.98 11.95
N LEU A 209 2.51 6.47 13.16
CA LEU A 209 1.71 5.39 13.73
C LEU A 209 0.31 5.82 14.13
N VAL A 210 0.14 7.04 14.66
CA VAL A 210 -1.17 7.61 14.94
C VAL A 210 -1.99 7.74 13.66
N ASP A 211 -1.38 8.23 12.58
CA ASP A 211 -2.03 8.34 11.26
C ASP A 211 -2.46 6.97 10.71
N VAL A 212 -1.60 5.95 10.76
CA VAL A 212 -1.98 4.58 10.37
C VAL A 212 -3.10 4.03 11.27
N GLY A 213 -3.04 4.28 12.58
CA GLY A 213 -4.06 3.85 13.54
C GLY A 213 -5.43 4.45 13.23
N LYS A 214 -5.50 5.77 13.04
CA LYS A 214 -6.73 6.50 12.66
C LYS A 214 -7.32 5.95 11.37
N TRP A 215 -6.48 5.72 10.36
CA TRP A 215 -6.95 5.13 9.11
C TRP A 215 -7.50 3.73 9.31
N LEU A 216 -6.82 2.87 10.08
CA LEU A 216 -7.33 1.53 10.37
C LEU A 216 -8.68 1.57 11.10
N GLU A 217 -8.94 2.56 11.96
CA GLU A 217 -10.19 2.73 12.72
C GLU A 217 -11.41 2.96 11.83
N GLU A 218 -11.23 3.46 10.61
CA GLU A 218 -12.32 3.72 9.65
C GLU A 218 -12.94 2.43 9.06
N PHE A 219 -12.30 1.27 9.26
CA PHE A 219 -12.71 0.00 8.66
C PHE A 219 -13.36 -0.95 9.66
N HIS A 220 -14.11 -1.91 9.13
CA HIS A 220 -14.78 -2.96 9.89
C HIS A 220 -13.76 -3.81 10.71
N PRO A 221 -14.07 -4.20 11.95
CA PRO A 221 -13.13 -4.93 12.82
C PRO A 221 -12.81 -6.36 12.35
N ARG A 222 -13.63 -6.94 11.47
CA ARG A 222 -13.37 -8.26 10.83
C ARG A 222 -12.65 -8.18 9.48
N SER A 223 -12.06 -7.03 9.18
CA SER A 223 -11.29 -6.86 7.94
C SER A 223 -9.94 -7.56 8.01
N LEU A 224 -9.38 -7.87 6.85
CA LEU A 224 -8.00 -8.32 6.69
C LEU A 224 -7.12 -7.12 6.35
N VAL A 225 -5.94 -7.02 6.96
CA VAL A 225 -4.91 -6.04 6.61
C VAL A 225 -3.80 -6.76 5.89
N GLU A 226 -3.34 -6.21 4.78
CA GLU A 226 -2.26 -6.76 3.96
C GLU A 226 -1.19 -5.72 3.69
N LEU A 227 0.07 -6.08 3.93
CA LEU A 227 1.22 -5.40 3.36
C LEU A 227 1.67 -6.20 2.14
N ASP A 228 1.58 -5.63 0.95
CA ASP A 228 2.03 -6.26 -0.30
C ASP A 228 3.21 -5.48 -0.86
N TYR A 229 4.33 -6.17 -1.10
CA TYR A 229 5.51 -5.58 -1.72
C TYR A 229 5.24 -5.17 -3.17
N GLY A 230 4.17 -5.67 -3.79
CA GLY A 230 3.63 -5.16 -5.04
C GLY A 230 4.65 -5.20 -6.16
N GLY A 231 4.95 -4.04 -6.73
CA GLY A 231 5.98 -3.92 -7.76
C GLY A 231 7.40 -4.14 -7.25
N LEU A 232 7.69 -3.88 -5.95
CA LEU A 232 9.05 -3.97 -5.41
C LEU A 232 9.68 -5.36 -5.56
N VAL A 233 8.87 -6.41 -5.64
CA VAL A 233 9.34 -7.78 -5.88
C VAL A 233 10.10 -7.90 -7.22
N HIS A 234 9.90 -6.97 -8.15
CA HIS A 234 10.62 -6.91 -9.42
C HIS A 234 11.91 -6.07 -9.36
N ALA A 235 12.10 -5.26 -8.32
CA ALA A 235 13.30 -4.43 -8.12
C ALA A 235 14.32 -5.06 -7.16
N LEU A 236 13.94 -6.14 -6.48
CA LEU A 236 14.75 -6.86 -5.49
C LEU A 236 15.11 -8.25 -6.01
N SER A 237 16.30 -8.75 -5.66
CA SER A 237 16.66 -10.13 -5.98
C SER A 237 15.91 -11.13 -5.09
N ASP A 238 15.83 -12.39 -5.53
CA ASP A 238 15.25 -13.48 -4.73
C ASP A 238 15.94 -13.63 -3.37
N GLU A 239 17.24 -13.41 -3.30
CA GLU A 239 18.00 -13.46 -2.05
C GLU A 239 17.61 -12.31 -1.12
N GLN A 240 17.52 -11.07 -1.64
CA GLN A 240 17.05 -9.92 -0.87
C GLN A 240 15.62 -10.12 -0.33
N LEU A 241 14.72 -10.71 -1.14
CA LEU A 241 13.35 -10.98 -0.71
C LEU A 241 13.28 -12.12 0.32
N ALA A 242 14.06 -13.19 0.14
CA ALA A 242 14.08 -14.33 1.04
C ALA A 242 14.64 -13.95 2.43
N GLU A 243 15.64 -13.06 2.46
CA GLU A 243 16.29 -12.58 3.69
C GLU A 243 15.55 -11.41 4.36
N ASP A 244 14.56 -10.81 3.69
CA ASP A 244 13.81 -9.70 4.26
C ASP A 244 12.92 -10.18 5.42
N ARG A 245 13.37 -9.84 6.64
CA ARG A 245 12.64 -10.03 7.91
C ARG A 245 12.38 -8.69 8.60
N SER A 246 12.00 -7.68 7.83
CA SER A 246 11.71 -6.33 8.34
C SER A 246 10.63 -6.31 9.45
N ALA A 247 9.64 -7.20 9.40
CA ALA A 247 8.67 -7.35 10.49
C ALA A 247 9.33 -7.82 11.79
N ALA A 248 10.23 -8.82 11.72
CA ALA A 248 10.98 -9.28 12.89
C ALA A 248 11.92 -8.21 13.45
N ASP A 249 12.64 -7.49 12.58
CA ASP A 249 13.54 -6.41 13.00
C ASP A 249 12.76 -5.31 13.76
N VAL A 250 11.57 -4.92 13.29
CA VAL A 250 10.70 -3.96 13.99
C VAL A 250 10.17 -4.52 15.31
N ALA A 251 9.73 -5.78 15.33
CA ALA A 251 9.26 -6.42 16.55
C ALA A 251 10.36 -6.53 17.61
N ALA A 252 11.58 -6.89 17.19
CA ALA A 252 12.77 -6.95 18.05
C ALA A 252 13.12 -5.56 18.60
N ALA A 253 13.13 -4.52 17.77
CA ALA A 253 13.39 -3.15 18.21
C ALA A 253 12.36 -2.68 19.27
N VAL A 254 11.06 -2.89 19.02
CA VAL A 254 10.01 -2.53 19.97
C VAL A 254 10.09 -3.36 21.27
N ALA A 255 10.45 -4.64 21.18
CA ALA A 255 10.62 -5.49 22.35
C ALA A 255 11.82 -5.07 23.21
N ALA A 256 12.96 -4.74 22.58
CA ALA A 256 14.17 -4.27 23.21
C ALA A 256 13.94 -2.93 23.92
N LEU A 257 13.29 -1.97 23.26
CA LEU A 257 12.87 -0.71 23.90
C LEU A 257 12.02 -0.97 25.14
N ARG A 258 11.02 -1.85 25.06
CA ARG A 258 10.18 -2.19 26.23
C ARG A 258 11.00 -2.79 27.39
N ALA A 259 12.10 -3.47 27.09
CA ALA A 259 13.00 -4.04 28.09
C ALA A 259 14.05 -3.04 28.61
N GLY A 260 14.11 -1.81 28.07
CA GLY A 260 15.15 -0.83 28.36
C GLY A 260 16.51 -1.17 27.74
N ASP A 261 16.53 -2.06 26.74
CA ASP A 261 17.73 -2.45 26.01
C ASP A 261 17.84 -1.61 24.73
N GLU A 262 18.38 -0.40 24.88
CA GLU A 262 18.55 0.55 23.78
C GLU A 262 19.54 0.04 22.73
N GLU A 263 20.59 -0.67 23.13
CA GLU A 263 21.62 -1.18 22.21
C GLU A 263 21.03 -2.21 21.23
N THR A 264 20.24 -3.16 21.74
CA THR A 264 19.56 -4.13 20.86
C THR A 264 18.50 -3.45 19.99
N ALA A 265 17.82 -2.43 20.50
CA ALA A 265 16.84 -1.67 19.74
C ALA A 265 17.47 -0.93 18.55
N ASP A 266 18.57 -0.23 18.80
CA ASP A 266 19.32 0.52 17.80
C ASP A 266 19.89 -0.42 16.74
N ALA A 267 20.53 -1.52 17.15
CA ALA A 267 21.07 -2.51 16.20
C ALA A 267 19.98 -3.12 15.30
N ALA A 268 18.77 -3.35 15.83
CA ALA A 268 17.65 -3.82 15.03
C ALA A 268 17.11 -2.76 14.06
N TYR A 269 17.02 -1.51 14.51
CA TYR A 269 16.61 -0.39 13.66
C TYR A 269 17.64 -0.09 12.56
N GLU A 270 18.93 -0.18 12.85
CA GLU A 270 20.01 0.04 11.88
C GLU A 270 19.95 -0.97 10.73
N ARG A 271 19.81 -2.28 11.03
CA ARG A 271 19.64 -3.31 9.99
C ARG A 271 18.46 -3.00 9.06
N LEU A 272 17.34 -2.58 9.65
CA LEU A 272 16.15 -2.18 8.91
C LEU A 272 16.40 -0.94 8.04
N ALA A 273 17.01 0.10 8.63
CA ALA A 273 17.31 1.35 7.96
C ALA A 273 18.27 1.14 6.78
N ASP A 274 19.31 0.33 6.96
CA ASP A 274 20.30 -0.02 5.95
C ASP A 274 19.67 -0.76 4.78
N ARG A 275 18.84 -1.78 5.06
CA ARG A 275 18.09 -2.53 4.04
C ARG A 275 17.28 -1.58 3.16
N TRP A 276 16.45 -0.73 3.77
CA TRP A 276 15.57 0.16 3.04
C TRP A 276 16.27 1.37 2.42
N ARG A 277 17.43 1.81 2.94
CA ARG A 277 18.26 2.83 2.31
C ARG A 277 18.78 2.35 0.95
N ALA A 278 19.23 1.10 0.86
CA ALA A 278 19.68 0.51 -0.40
C ALA A 278 18.56 0.42 -1.45
N VAL A 279 17.32 0.13 -1.03
CA VAL A 279 16.16 0.13 -1.94
C VAL A 279 15.82 1.55 -2.39
N ARG A 280 15.74 2.50 -1.46
CA ARG A 280 15.45 3.91 -1.77
C ARG A 280 16.45 4.55 -2.73
N ALA A 281 17.73 4.21 -2.59
CA ALA A 281 18.78 4.73 -3.47
C ALA A 281 18.54 4.41 -4.97
N ARG A 282 17.76 3.37 -5.29
CA ARG A 282 17.39 3.04 -6.67
C ARG A 282 16.49 4.09 -7.33
N GLN A 283 15.75 4.88 -6.54
CA GLN A 283 14.88 5.95 -7.06
C GLN A 283 15.68 7.01 -7.84
N THR A 284 16.92 7.28 -7.42
CA THR A 284 17.79 8.31 -7.98
C THR A 284 19.00 7.72 -8.70
N ALA A 285 19.00 6.40 -8.97
CA ALA A 285 20.11 5.70 -9.60
C ALA A 285 20.17 5.87 -11.13
N ASN A 286 19.33 6.74 -11.70
CA ASN A 286 19.25 7.04 -13.13
C ASN A 286 19.62 8.50 -13.40
#